data_AF-A0A0G1XC97-F1
#
_entry.id   AF-A0A0G1XC97-F1
#
_cell.length_a   1.000
_cell.length_b   1.000
_cell.length_c   1.000
_cell.angle_alpha   90.00
_cell.angle_beta   90.00
_cell.angle_gamma   90.00
#
_symmetry.space_group_name_H-M   'P 1'
#
loop_
_entity.id
_entity.type
_entity.pdbx_description
1 polymer ?
#
loop_
_entity_poly.entity_id
_entity_poly.type
_entity_poly.pdbx_seq_one_letter_code
_entity_poly.pdbx_strand_id
1 'polypeptide(L)'
;MVIITGDRDLMQLVNKQVKLYMPQKGLSDGIIIDEQKVIEKLGVNPDQVVDYKALVGDSSDNYPGVTGVGPRGAIDLISNYTNFENIYENLENIKETVRKKLADGYEGGRLSRGLAKIRTDVPVSLEWERAQIPSQEKILDVLKELGYKSLIKRIGGEDQVDDNQQKLFE
;
A
#
# COMPACT_ATOMS: atom_id res chain seq x y z
N MET A 1 -7.53 -13.06 5.09
CA MET A 1 -7.56 -12.29 3.83
C MET A 1 -6.14 -11.90 3.46
N VAL A 2 -5.80 -11.92 2.17
CA VAL A 2 -4.49 -11.46 1.68
C VAL A 2 -4.74 -10.39 0.62
N ILE A 3 -4.17 -9.21 0.83
CA ILE A 3 -4.20 -8.11 -0.15
C ILE A 3 -2.91 -8.19 -0.97
N ILE A 4 -3.02 -8.39 -2.27
CA ILE A 4 -1.86 -8.41 -3.18
C ILE A 4 -1.62 -6.98 -3.65
N THR A 5 -0.49 -6.37 -3.26
CA THR A 5 -0.20 -4.98 -3.57
C THR A 5 1.29 -4.67 -3.48
N GLY A 6 1.78 -3.76 -4.32
CA GLY A 6 3.11 -3.15 -4.16
C GLY A 6 3.11 -1.89 -3.30
N ASP A 7 1.92 -1.37 -2.99
CA ASP A 7 1.72 -0.14 -2.23
C ASP A 7 1.91 -0.39 -0.72
N ARG A 8 2.77 0.43 -0.11
CA ARG A 8 3.13 0.33 1.30
C ARG A 8 2.09 0.97 2.22
N ASP A 9 1.22 1.82 1.71
CA ASP A 9 0.24 2.52 2.54
C ASP A 9 -0.81 1.57 3.08
N LEU A 10 -1.06 0.48 2.36
CA LEU A 10 -1.90 -0.64 2.79
C LEU A 10 -1.35 -1.39 4.00
N MET A 11 -0.09 -1.13 4.43
CA MET A 11 0.44 -1.67 5.69
C MET A 11 -0.41 -1.23 6.89
N GLN A 12 -1.13 -0.10 6.78
CA GLN A 12 -2.06 0.37 7.81
C GLN A 12 -3.26 -0.58 8.05
N LEU A 13 -3.57 -1.47 7.10
CA LEU A 13 -4.69 -2.41 7.19
C LEU A 13 -4.29 -3.77 7.77
N VAL A 14 -2.99 -4.02 7.97
CA VAL A 14 -2.48 -5.30 8.45
C VAL A 14 -2.95 -5.55 9.89
N ASN A 15 -3.46 -6.75 10.13
CA ASN A 15 -3.87 -7.22 11.45
C ASN A 15 -3.89 -8.75 11.48
N LYS A 16 -4.31 -9.36 12.61
CA LYS A 16 -4.45 -10.82 12.78
C LYS A 16 -5.16 -11.55 11.63
N GLN A 17 -6.11 -10.90 10.93
CA GLN A 17 -6.89 -11.51 9.84
C GLN A 17 -6.47 -11.03 8.43
N VAL A 18 -5.70 -9.94 8.34
CA VAL A 18 -5.34 -9.28 7.09
C VAL A 18 -3.82 -9.21 6.96
N LYS A 19 -3.31 -9.82 5.89
CA LYS A 19 -1.89 -9.76 5.52
C LYS A 19 -1.74 -9.15 4.14
N LEU A 20 -0.57 -8.59 3.83
CA LEU A 20 -0.24 -8.19 2.46
C LEU A 20 0.65 -9.23 1.80
N TYR A 21 0.51 -9.41 0.49
CA TYR A 21 1.52 -10.05 -0.35
C TYR A 21 2.13 -8.97 -1.25
N MET A 22 3.38 -8.63 -0.99
CA MET A 22 4.10 -7.59 -1.72
C MET A 22 5.12 -8.19 -2.69
N PRO A 23 4.92 -8.06 -4.02
CA PRO A 23 5.90 -8.48 -5.02
C PRO A 23 7.21 -7.68 -4.86
N GLN A 24 8.37 -8.35 -4.87
CA GLN A 24 9.68 -7.69 -4.85
C GLN A 24 10.30 -7.55 -6.23
N LYS A 25 10.45 -8.67 -6.95
CA LYS A 25 11.01 -8.75 -8.30
C LYS A 25 10.07 -9.56 -9.19
N GLY A 26 8.98 -8.92 -9.62
CA GLY A 26 7.88 -9.58 -10.33
C GLY A 26 6.93 -10.33 -9.40
N LEU A 27 5.80 -10.81 -9.95
CA LEU A 27 4.70 -11.42 -9.19
C LEU A 27 5.05 -12.74 -8.49
N SER A 28 6.09 -13.43 -8.94
CA SER A 28 6.48 -14.76 -8.45
C SER A 28 7.32 -14.74 -7.17
N ASP A 29 7.95 -13.60 -6.87
CA ASP A 29 8.88 -13.42 -5.75
C ASP A 29 8.37 -12.31 -4.84
N GLY A 30 7.30 -12.63 -4.12
CA GLY A 30 6.66 -11.72 -3.18
C GLY A 30 6.78 -12.18 -1.74
N ILE A 31 6.76 -11.21 -0.83
CA ILE A 31 6.83 -11.43 0.61
C ILE A 31 5.48 -11.22 1.27
N ILE A 32 5.17 -12.04 2.27
CA ILE A 32 4.03 -11.79 3.14
C ILE A 32 4.42 -10.73 4.18
N ILE A 33 3.58 -9.71 4.32
CA ILE A 33 3.68 -8.67 5.33
C ILE A 33 2.59 -8.93 6.37
N ASP A 34 3.02 -9.29 7.58
CA ASP A 34 2.21 -9.33 8.79
C ASP A 34 2.61 -8.19 9.75
N GLU A 35 1.98 -8.13 10.92
CA GLU A 35 2.18 -7.05 11.90
C GLU A 35 3.67 -6.88 12.26
N GLN A 36 4.38 -7.99 12.49
CA GLN A 36 5.81 -7.97 12.79
C GLN A 36 6.62 -7.40 11.62
N LYS A 37 6.30 -7.79 10.39
CA LYS A 37 6.99 -7.27 9.20
C LYS A 37 6.73 -5.78 8.96
N VAL A 38 5.57 -5.25 9.36
CA VAL A 38 5.31 -3.80 9.34
C VAL A 38 6.24 -3.10 10.32
N ILE A 39 6.37 -3.59 11.56
CA ILE A 39 7.27 -3.03 12.56
C ILE A 39 8.73 -3.08 12.08
N GLU A 40 9.18 -4.20 11.51
CA GLU A 40 10.54 -4.33 10.96
C GLU A 40 10.83 -3.32 9.84
N LYS A 41 9.82 -3.00 9.03
CA LYS A 41 9.98 -2.11 7.86
C LYS A 41 9.83 -0.64 8.20
N LEU A 42 8.89 -0.28 9.07
CA LEU A 42 8.51 1.11 9.35
C LEU A 42 8.85 1.57 10.77
N GLY A 43 9.12 0.64 11.69
CA GLY A 43 9.40 0.94 13.10
C GLY A 43 8.16 1.30 13.92
N VAL A 44 6.96 1.13 13.35
CA VAL A 44 5.67 1.42 13.99
C VAL A 44 4.69 0.28 13.76
N ASN A 45 3.66 0.19 14.60
CA ASN A 45 2.59 -0.78 14.42
C ASN A 45 1.69 -0.40 13.22
N PRO A 46 0.95 -1.36 12.62
CA PRO A 46 0.03 -1.09 11.51
C PRO A 46 -0.94 0.08 11.77
N ASP A 47 -1.55 0.14 12.95
CA ASP A 47 -2.48 1.20 13.35
C ASP A 47 -1.83 2.59 13.49
N GLN A 48 -0.50 2.65 13.57
CA GLN A 48 0.30 3.87 13.68
C GLN A 48 0.92 4.34 12.35
N VAL A 49 0.74 3.57 11.26
CA VAL A 49 1.33 3.90 9.94
C VAL A 49 0.86 5.26 9.42
N VAL A 50 -0.42 5.60 9.65
CA VAL A 50 -1.00 6.89 9.25
C VAL A 50 -0.34 8.04 10.00
N ASP A 51 -0.12 7.89 11.31
CA ASP A 51 0.53 8.91 12.14
C ASP A 51 2.02 9.05 11.80
N TYR A 52 2.68 7.94 11.43
CA TYR A 52 4.04 7.96 10.91
C TYR A 52 4.14 8.79 9.63
N LYS A 53 3.22 8.56 8.67
CA LYS A 53 3.14 9.35 7.42
C LYS A 53 2.78 10.81 7.68
N ALA A 54 1.93 11.08 8.68
CA ALA A 54 1.61 12.44 9.10
C ALA A 54 2.87 13.22 9.55
N LEU A 55 3.79 12.56 10.25
CA LEU A 55 5.01 13.20 10.73
C LEU A 55 6.10 13.27 9.66
N VAL A 56 6.35 12.17 8.95
CA VAL A 56 7.47 12.05 8.01
C VAL A 56 7.16 12.67 6.65
N GLY A 57 5.90 12.65 6.24
CA GLY A 57 5.50 12.93 4.86
C GLY A 57 5.76 11.75 3.91
N ASP A 58 5.46 11.98 2.64
CA ASP A 58 5.69 11.06 1.54
C ASP A 58 5.85 11.85 0.24
N SER A 59 7.03 11.76 -0.37
CA SER A 59 7.31 12.46 -1.63
C SER A 59 6.59 11.85 -2.84
N SER A 60 6.26 10.55 -2.81
CA SER A 60 5.55 9.88 -3.89
C SER A 60 4.13 10.43 -4.02
N ASP A 61 3.47 10.66 -2.88
CA ASP A 61 2.08 11.14 -2.78
C ASP A 61 1.97 12.63 -2.43
N ASN A 62 3.10 13.34 -2.43
CA ASN A 62 3.21 14.77 -2.08
C ASN A 62 2.64 15.11 -0.69
N TYR A 63 2.77 14.21 0.28
CA TYR A 63 2.42 14.48 1.67
C TYR A 63 3.53 15.33 2.31
N PRO A 64 3.25 16.58 2.71
CA PRO A 64 4.29 17.48 3.23
C PRO A 64 4.86 17.00 4.57
N GLY A 65 4.01 16.40 5.42
CA GLY A 65 4.39 15.96 6.76
C GLY A 65 4.75 17.13 7.67
N VAL A 66 5.58 16.87 8.68
CA VAL A 66 6.15 17.89 9.56
C VAL A 66 7.60 18.15 9.17
N THR A 67 7.86 19.33 8.59
CA THR A 67 9.20 19.71 8.11
C THR A 67 10.27 19.54 9.21
N GLY A 68 11.29 18.74 8.90
CA GLY A 68 12.40 18.49 9.81
C GLY A 68 12.16 17.41 10.87
N VAL A 69 11.04 16.68 10.80
CA VAL A 69 10.79 15.43 11.53
C VAL A 69 10.98 14.25 10.55
N GLY A 70 12.14 13.60 10.63
CA GLY A 70 12.43 12.41 9.81
C GLY A 70 11.95 11.10 10.46
N PRO A 71 12.17 9.94 9.80
CA PRO A 71 11.73 8.63 10.25
C PRO A 71 12.04 8.30 11.71
N ARG A 72 13.28 8.53 12.16
CA ARG A 72 13.68 8.25 13.55
C ARG A 72 12.93 9.13 14.55
N GLY A 73 12.80 10.42 14.26
CA GLY A 73 12.06 11.35 15.11
C GLY A 73 10.58 11.00 15.20
N ALA A 74 9.98 10.59 14.09
CA ALA A 74 8.59 10.12 14.07
C ALA A 74 8.39 8.85 14.91
N ILE A 75 9.26 7.84 14.75
CA ILE A 75 9.22 6.61 15.55
C ILE A 75 9.38 6.92 17.03
N ASP A 76 10.34 7.78 17.41
CA ASP A 76 10.54 8.17 18.80
C ASP A 76 9.31 8.88 19.38
N LEU A 77 8.70 9.80 18.63
CA LEU A 77 7.48 10.51 19.05
C LEU A 77 6.30 9.54 19.21
N ILE A 78 6.07 8.67 18.23
CA ILE A 78 4.97 7.70 18.25
C ILE A 78 5.16 6.66 19.36
N SER A 79 6.40 6.24 19.63
CA SER A 79 6.70 5.31 20.72
C SER A 79 6.41 5.94 22.09
N ASN A 80 6.74 7.22 22.29
CA ASN A 80 6.53 7.91 23.56
C ASN A 80 5.09 8.39 23.79
N TYR A 81 4.38 8.78 22.72
CA TYR A 81 3.07 9.43 22.81
C TYR A 81 1.94 8.63 22.15
N THR A 82 2.22 7.47 21.58
CA THR A 82 1.26 6.54 20.94
C THR A 82 0.71 6.97 19.58
N ASN A 83 0.22 8.20 19.42
CA ASN A 83 -0.46 8.65 18.20
C ASN A 83 -0.25 10.15 17.92
N PHE A 84 -0.66 10.61 16.74
CA PHE A 84 -0.49 12.00 16.31
C PHE A 84 -1.14 13.01 17.26
N GLU A 85 -2.39 12.79 17.68
CA GLU A 85 -3.10 13.74 18.56
C GLU A 85 -2.42 13.87 19.92
N ASN A 86 -2.05 12.74 20.53
CA ASN A 86 -1.36 12.70 21.81
C ASN A 86 0.01 13.41 21.79
N ILE A 87 0.72 13.41 20.65
CA ILE A 87 1.97 14.18 20.48
C ILE A 87 1.68 15.67 20.66
N TYR A 88 0.58 16.15 20.06
CA TYR A 88 0.20 17.57 20.11
C TYR A 88 -0.41 17.98 21.46
N GLU A 89 -1.11 17.06 22.14
CA GLU A 89 -1.59 17.27 23.52
C GLU A 89 -0.42 17.38 24.53
N ASN A 90 0.75 16.81 24.20
CA ASN A 90 1.91 16.75 25.08
C ASN A 90 3.10 17.60 24.60
N LEU A 91 2.87 18.61 23.76
CA LEU A 91 3.95 19.45 23.21
C LEU A 91 4.90 20.00 24.28
N GLU A 92 4.39 20.37 25.46
CA GLU A 92 5.20 20.93 26.55
C GLU A 92 6.28 19.98 27.09
N ASN A 93 6.06 18.67 26.97
CA ASN A 93 6.98 17.63 27.42
C ASN A 93 8.04 17.27 26.35
N ILE A 94 7.93 17.84 25.15
CA ILE A 94 8.84 17.59 24.03
C ILE A 94 9.97 18.63 24.04
N LYS A 95 11.18 18.19 23.69
CA LYS A 95 12.36 19.06 23.55
C LYS A 95 12.05 20.26 22.66
N GLU A 96 12.48 21.44 23.10
CA GLU A 96 12.20 22.75 22.48
C GLU A 96 12.36 22.75 20.95
N THR A 97 13.44 22.14 20.46
CA THR A 97 13.78 22.12 19.02
C THR A 97 12.82 21.29 18.19
N VAL A 98 12.29 20.19 18.75
CA VAL A 98 11.30 19.34 18.08
C VAL A 98 9.91 19.94 18.24
N ARG A 99 9.61 20.49 19.43
CA ARG A 99 8.36 21.20 19.72
C ARG A 99 8.08 22.32 18.73
N LYS A 100 9.08 23.16 18.42
CA LYS A 100 8.94 24.22 17.40
C LYS A 100 8.59 23.67 16.02
N LYS A 101 9.29 22.63 15.57
CA LYS A 101 9.00 21.98 14.28
C LYS A 101 7.57 21.43 14.23
N LEU A 102 7.14 20.77 15.30
CA LEU A 102 5.79 20.22 15.41
C LEU A 102 4.74 21.34 15.35
N ALA A 103 4.95 22.44 16.09
CA ALA A 103 4.06 23.59 16.10
C ALA A 103 3.97 24.25 14.71
N ASP A 104 5.12 24.55 14.08
CA ASP A 104 5.17 25.18 12.76
C ASP A 104 4.61 24.27 11.65
N GLY A 105 4.78 22.95 11.80
CA GLY A 105 4.35 21.94 10.82
C GLY A 105 3.00 21.30 11.09
N TYR A 106 2.22 21.78 12.08
CA TYR A 106 0.96 21.13 12.48
C TYR A 106 -0.02 20.94 11.33
N GLU A 107 -0.27 21.99 10.54
CA GLU A 107 -1.21 21.90 9.41
C GLU A 107 -0.74 20.94 8.32
N GLY A 108 0.58 20.89 8.07
CA GLY A 108 1.18 19.92 7.15
C GLY A 108 0.98 18.49 7.63
N GLY A 109 1.25 18.24 8.90
CA GLY A 109 1.06 16.91 9.49
C GLY A 109 -0.41 16.50 9.53
N ARG A 110 -1.31 17.38 9.95
CA ARG A 110 -2.76 17.15 9.99
C ARG A 110 -3.32 16.85 8.61
N LEU A 111 -2.90 17.60 7.58
CA LEU A 111 -3.28 17.35 6.20
C LEU A 111 -2.77 15.98 5.72
N SER A 112 -1.47 15.72 5.89
CA SER A 112 -0.86 14.42 5.53
C SER A 112 -1.58 13.25 6.19
N ARG A 113 -1.95 13.38 7.47
CA ARG A 113 -2.70 12.37 8.21
C ARG A 113 -4.04 12.04 7.55
N GLY A 114 -4.78 13.09 7.15
CA GLY A 114 -6.06 12.95 6.46
C GLY A 114 -5.91 12.30 5.09
N LEU A 115 -4.86 12.65 4.34
CA LEU A 115 -4.60 12.10 3.01
C LEU A 115 -4.13 10.65 3.04
N ALA A 116 -3.25 10.29 3.99
CA ALA A 116 -2.68 8.95 4.11
C ALA A 116 -3.67 7.91 4.64
N LYS A 117 -4.75 8.34 5.31
CA LYS A 117 -5.72 7.41 5.93
C LYS A 117 -6.62 6.78 4.88
N ILE A 118 -6.55 5.46 4.76
CA ILE A 118 -7.44 4.70 3.89
C ILE A 118 -8.85 4.69 4.48
N ARG A 119 -9.83 5.07 3.64
CA ARG A 119 -11.25 4.95 3.97
C ARG A 119 -11.71 3.50 3.80
N THR A 120 -12.09 2.88 4.91
CA THR A 120 -12.63 1.51 4.96
C THR A 120 -14.15 1.47 5.07
N ASP A 121 -14.79 2.64 5.10
CA ASP A 121 -16.24 2.85 5.23
C ASP A 121 -16.94 3.12 3.89
N VAL A 122 -16.25 2.89 2.77
CA VAL A 122 -16.80 3.13 1.44
C VAL A 122 -17.88 2.08 1.14
N PRO A 123 -19.10 2.46 0.70
CA PRO A 123 -20.21 1.54 0.47
C PRO A 123 -20.04 0.77 -0.84
N VAL A 124 -19.01 -0.07 -0.91
CA VAL A 124 -18.76 -0.96 -2.05
C VAL A 124 -19.40 -2.31 -1.78
N SER A 125 -20.29 -2.75 -2.66
CA SER A 125 -20.84 -4.10 -2.66
C SER A 125 -20.04 -5.00 -3.60
N LEU A 126 -19.57 -6.14 -3.09
CA LEU A 126 -18.94 -7.17 -3.92
C LEU A 126 -19.94 -8.30 -4.20
N GLU A 127 -20.24 -8.51 -5.47
CA GLU A 127 -20.99 -9.67 -5.95
C GLU A 127 -20.02 -10.83 -6.14
N TRP A 128 -19.96 -11.74 -5.17
CA TRP A 128 -18.99 -12.85 -5.18
C TRP A 128 -19.14 -13.77 -6.39
N GLU A 129 -20.33 -13.88 -6.95
CA GLU A 129 -20.65 -14.61 -8.17
C GLU A 129 -19.86 -14.06 -9.37
N ARG A 130 -19.61 -12.74 -9.41
CA ARG A 130 -18.81 -12.10 -10.47
C ARG A 130 -17.31 -12.22 -10.25
N ALA A 131 -16.87 -12.54 -9.04
CA ALA A 131 -15.46 -12.74 -8.70
C ALA A 131 -15.00 -14.19 -8.90
N GLN A 132 -15.85 -15.07 -9.44
CA GLN A 132 -15.48 -16.44 -9.75
C GLN A 132 -14.47 -16.50 -10.90
N ILE A 133 -13.50 -17.39 -10.77
CA ILE A 133 -12.52 -17.64 -11.84
C ILE A 133 -13.26 -18.32 -13.00
N PRO A 134 -13.20 -17.77 -14.23
CA PRO A 134 -13.85 -18.38 -15.40
C PRO A 134 -13.25 -19.76 -15.73
N SER A 135 -13.97 -20.56 -16.53
CA SER A 135 -13.41 -21.79 -17.07
C SER A 135 -12.18 -21.51 -17.92
N GLN A 136 -11.23 -22.45 -17.91
CA GLN A 136 -9.99 -22.33 -18.67
C GLN A 136 -10.23 -22.10 -20.17
N GLU A 137 -11.26 -22.71 -20.75
CA GLU A 137 -11.70 -22.50 -22.14
C GLU A 137 -12.00 -21.03 -22.43
N LYS A 138 -12.83 -20.38 -21.60
CA LYS A 138 -13.17 -18.96 -21.76
C LYS A 138 -11.95 -18.06 -21.62
N ILE A 139 -11.01 -18.41 -20.73
CA ILE A 139 -9.75 -17.67 -20.58
C ILE A 139 -8.91 -17.82 -21.84
N LEU A 140 -8.78 -19.04 -22.37
CA LEU A 140 -8.00 -19.32 -23.58
C LEU A 140 -8.57 -18.61 -24.81
N ASP A 141 -9.89 -18.55 -24.97
CA ASP A 141 -10.54 -17.85 -26.08
C ASP A 141 -10.19 -16.36 -26.08
N VAL A 142 -10.28 -15.71 -24.92
CA VAL A 142 -9.88 -14.30 -24.76
C VAL A 142 -8.39 -14.11 -25.01
N LEU A 143 -7.53 -14.98 -24.49
CA LEU A 143 -6.08 -14.88 -24.72
C LEU A 143 -5.69 -15.10 -26.19
N LYS A 144 -6.42 -15.96 -26.93
CA LYS A 144 -6.24 -16.18 -28.38
C LYS A 144 -6.67 -14.95 -29.16
N GLU A 145 -7.84 -14.39 -28.85
CA GLU A 145 -8.34 -13.16 -29.47
C GLU A 145 -7.34 -12.00 -29.29
N LEU A 146 -6.74 -11.89 -28.09
CA LEU A 146 -5.74 -10.87 -27.78
C LEU A 146 -4.31 -11.22 -28.27
N GLY A 147 -4.09 -12.42 -28.83
CA GLY A 147 -2.81 -12.84 -29.37
C GLY A 147 -1.72 -13.17 -28.34
N TYR A 148 -2.08 -13.44 -27.08
CA TYR A 148 -1.12 -13.73 -25.99
C TYR A 148 -0.60 -15.18 -25.99
N LYS A 149 0.11 -15.55 -27.07
CA LYS A 149 0.68 -16.90 -27.31
C LYS A 149 1.45 -17.48 -26.11
N SER A 150 2.28 -16.67 -25.45
CA SER A 150 3.08 -17.11 -24.30
C SER A 150 2.23 -17.47 -23.07
N LEU A 151 1.13 -16.75 -22.84
CA LEU A 151 0.21 -17.00 -21.73
C LEU A 151 -0.67 -18.22 -21.99
N ILE A 152 -1.15 -18.38 -23.23
CA ILE A 152 -1.89 -19.59 -23.69
C ILE A 152 -1.09 -20.85 -23.34
N LYS A 153 0.18 -20.88 -23.74
CA LYS A 153 1.09 -22.00 -23.45
C LYS A 153 1.31 -22.19 -21.95
N ARG A 154 1.45 -21.10 -21.19
CA ARG A 154 1.72 -21.15 -19.73
C ARG A 154 0.55 -21.72 -18.93
N ILE A 155 -0.69 -21.51 -19.38
CA ILE A 155 -1.88 -22.08 -18.73
C ILE A 155 -2.31 -23.43 -19.33
N GLY A 156 -1.48 -24.05 -20.20
CA GLY A 156 -1.71 -25.39 -20.75
C GLY A 156 -2.63 -25.44 -21.98
N GLY A 157 -2.84 -24.34 -22.69
CA GLY A 157 -3.54 -24.33 -23.97
C GLY A 157 -2.63 -24.63 -25.17
N GLU A 158 -3.20 -25.23 -26.22
CA GLU A 158 -2.53 -25.39 -27.51
C GLU A 158 -2.62 -24.08 -28.32
N ASP A 159 -1.48 -23.66 -28.86
CA ASP A 159 -1.34 -22.47 -29.68
C ASP A 159 -1.74 -22.81 -31.12
N GLN A 160 -3.00 -22.52 -31.48
CA GLN A 160 -3.48 -22.53 -32.87
C GLN A 160 -3.77 -21.09 -33.33
N VAL A 161 -2.88 -20.15 -32.99
CA VAL A 161 -3.00 -18.78 -33.49
C VAL A 161 -2.47 -18.73 -34.92
N ASP A 162 -3.38 -18.50 -35.86
CA ASP A 162 -3.11 -18.33 -37.29
C ASP A 162 -2.17 -17.12 -37.50
N ASP A 163 -0.98 -17.35 -38.08
CA ASP A 163 0.12 -16.38 -38.18
C ASP A 163 -0.14 -15.19 -39.15
N ASN A 164 -1.38 -14.98 -39.58
CA ASN A 164 -1.76 -13.96 -40.56
C ASN A 164 -1.90 -12.52 -40.02
N GLN A 165 -1.63 -12.26 -38.75
CA GLN A 165 -1.67 -10.88 -38.19
C GLN A 165 -0.43 -10.02 -38.51
N GLN A 166 0.55 -10.53 -39.26
CA GLN A 166 1.70 -9.74 -39.72
C GLN A 166 1.37 -8.61 -40.71
N LYS A 167 0.13 -8.51 -41.21
CA LYS A 167 -0.26 -7.52 -42.24
C LYS A 167 -1.00 -6.28 -41.74
N LEU A 168 -1.15 -6.07 -40.42
CA LEU A 168 -1.84 -4.88 -39.91
C LEU A 168 -0.94 -3.64 -39.80
N PHE A 169 0.36 -3.78 -40.05
CA PHE A 169 1.35 -2.70 -39.98
C PHE A 169 2.27 -2.63 -41.22
N GLU A 170 1.83 -3.16 -42.36
CA GLU A 170 2.42 -2.85 -43.67
C GLU A 170 1.61 -1.78 -44.41
#